data_AF-A0A4Y7K0Z8-F1
#
_entry.id   AF-A0A4Y7K0Z8-F1
#
_cell.length_a   1.000
_cell.length_b   1.000
_cell.length_c   1.000
_cell.angle_alpha   90.00
_cell.angle_beta   90.00
_cell.angle_gamma   90.00
#
_symmetry.space_group_name_H-M   'P 1'
#
loop_
_entity.id
_entity.type
_entity.pdbx_description
1 polymer ?
#
loop_
_entity_poly.entity_id
_entity_poly.type
_entity_poly.pdbx_seq_one_letter_code
_entity_poly.pdbx_strand_id
1 'polypeptide(L)'
;MVGTPLMPGKSVDTYLFALFDENLKPGKGSERAFGLFNPDLTMTYDVGLTMSSQSPKTPPTPPPAPPTRTPVLAPGTPYPTTFPGGGCGPQDSVSLADGGCKGSNCSPPESESFIGINYGQVADNLPPPSETAKLLKSTAIGKVRLYGADPAIISALANTGIGIVVGTSNGDIPALANDPNFAKQWVNANVKPYYPASNIILITVGNEVMTSGDQGLASQLVPAMHNVQEALNSESLGDKIKVSTVHAMSVLANSEPPSAGSFNPAFGDTMKGLLGFLRDTGSPFTINPYPFFAYQSDPRPETLAFCLFQPNAGRFDAGTKITYMNMFDAQVDAIRSALNAMDARSVEIVVAETGWPYKGGDKEVGTSVENAKAYNGNLVAHLRSMVGTPLMPGKSVDTYLFALYDEDLKPGAGSERAFGLFKLDRTIAYDAGLTKSSQTPTPTPTTPTTPTTTPTTPTTPTTPTTPAGKTKGWCIPKGGLSDAQLQTNIDYACGQPGMNCGPIQPNGACFEPNTLASHAAFAMNLLYQTLGRNPWNCDFSQTAMITSTNPSYKNCNYPGGST
;
A
#
# COMPACT_ATOMS: atom_id res chain seq x y z
N MET A 1 32.06 -19.32 -31.41
CA MET A 1 31.31 -19.51 -30.16
C MET A 1 30.24 -20.56 -30.42
N VAL A 2 30.27 -21.66 -29.67
CA VAL A 2 29.29 -22.73 -29.76
C VAL A 2 28.22 -22.40 -28.71
N GLY A 3 27.13 -21.74 -29.13
CA GLY A 3 26.00 -21.46 -28.25
C GLY A 3 25.33 -22.74 -27.73
N THR A 4 24.25 -22.61 -26.95
CA THR A 4 23.54 -23.82 -26.46
C THR A 4 22.80 -24.53 -27.59
N PRO A 5 22.40 -25.81 -27.43
CA PRO A 5 21.63 -26.53 -28.44
C PRO A 5 20.33 -25.82 -28.86
N LEU A 6 19.73 -25.03 -27.96
CA LEU A 6 18.51 -24.24 -28.22
C LEU A 6 18.81 -22.80 -28.69
N MET A 7 20.06 -22.32 -28.56
CA MET A 7 20.50 -21.01 -29.06
C MET A 7 21.86 -21.11 -29.76
N PRO A 8 21.96 -21.86 -30.87
CA PRO A 8 23.24 -22.06 -31.55
C PRO A 8 23.76 -20.74 -32.11
N GLY A 9 25.06 -20.47 -31.87
CA GLY A 9 25.77 -19.30 -32.37
C GLY A 9 25.55 -17.99 -31.59
N LYS A 10 24.74 -17.99 -30.53
CA LYS A 10 24.57 -16.82 -29.64
C LYS A 10 25.52 -16.88 -28.44
N SER A 11 26.03 -15.72 -28.02
CA SER A 11 26.80 -15.58 -26.78
C SER A 11 25.89 -15.81 -25.59
N VAL A 12 26.39 -16.53 -24.59
CA VAL A 12 25.71 -16.73 -23.31
C VAL A 12 26.59 -16.08 -22.26
N ASP A 13 26.08 -15.04 -21.63
CA ASP A 13 26.75 -14.42 -20.50
C ASP A 13 26.66 -15.36 -19.31
N THR A 14 27.82 -15.75 -18.80
CA THR A 14 27.92 -16.71 -17.70
C THR A 14 28.71 -16.06 -16.58
N TYR A 15 28.19 -16.17 -15.36
CA TYR A 15 28.85 -15.63 -14.17
C TYR A 15 29.59 -16.75 -13.46
N LEU A 16 30.78 -16.44 -12.93
CA LEU A 16 31.52 -17.32 -12.05
C LEU A 16 30.85 -17.30 -10.68
N PHE A 17 30.55 -18.49 -10.16
CA PHE A 17 29.74 -18.66 -8.95
C PHE A 17 30.39 -18.06 -7.70
N ALA A 18 31.70 -18.26 -7.50
CA ALA A 18 32.44 -17.72 -6.37
C ALA A 18 33.89 -17.41 -6.78
N LEU A 19 34.40 -16.27 -6.31
CA LEU A 19 35.81 -15.91 -6.51
C LEU A 19 36.72 -16.55 -5.46
N PHE A 20 36.25 -16.65 -4.20
CA PHE A 20 37.00 -17.22 -3.09
C PHE A 20 36.27 -18.39 -2.43
N ASP A 21 37.04 -19.34 -1.88
CA ASP A 21 36.53 -20.41 -1.04
C ASP A 21 35.92 -19.85 0.25
N GLU A 22 34.67 -20.20 0.52
CA GLU A 22 33.88 -19.67 1.62
C GLU A 22 34.07 -20.54 2.88
N ASN A 23 35.24 -20.46 3.51
CA ASN A 23 35.65 -21.32 4.62
C ASN A 23 34.76 -21.27 5.88
N LEU A 24 33.92 -20.24 6.04
CA LEU A 24 32.97 -20.09 7.13
C LEU A 24 31.52 -20.45 6.74
N LYS A 25 31.27 -20.89 5.50
CA LYS A 25 29.92 -21.21 5.03
C LYS A 25 29.33 -22.41 5.81
N PRO A 26 28.20 -22.26 6.49
CA PRO A 26 27.53 -23.39 7.14
C PRO A 26 27.02 -24.36 6.06
N GLY A 27 27.13 -25.67 6.28
CA GLY A 27 26.74 -26.67 5.28
C GLY A 27 27.80 -27.75 5.06
N LYS A 28 27.67 -28.49 3.96
CA LYS A 28 28.60 -29.58 3.62
C LYS A 28 29.96 -29.00 3.24
N GLY A 29 31.06 -29.69 3.60
CA GLY A 29 32.42 -29.20 3.33
C GLY A 29 32.71 -28.91 1.85
N SER A 30 32.04 -29.61 0.92
CA SER A 30 32.13 -29.34 -0.52
C SER A 30 31.60 -27.96 -0.92
N GLU A 31 30.65 -27.40 -0.18
CA GLU A 31 30.05 -26.09 -0.47
C GLU A 31 30.98 -24.92 -0.15
N ARG A 32 32.10 -25.20 0.54
CA ARG A 32 33.13 -24.22 0.88
C ARG A 32 34.23 -24.12 -0.18
N ALA A 33 34.25 -25.02 -1.16
CA ALA A 33 35.38 -25.24 -2.08
C ALA A 33 35.04 -24.90 -3.55
N PHE A 34 34.22 -23.86 -3.77
CA PHE A 34 33.78 -23.43 -5.11
C PHE A 34 34.53 -22.20 -5.65
N GLY A 35 35.41 -21.59 -4.86
CA GLY A 35 36.20 -20.45 -5.25
C GLY A 35 37.29 -20.78 -6.25
N LEU A 36 37.66 -19.78 -7.05
CA LEU A 36 38.86 -19.85 -7.89
C LEU A 36 40.14 -19.62 -7.07
N PHE A 37 40.01 -18.99 -5.90
CA PHE A 37 41.09 -18.68 -4.97
C PHE A 37 40.73 -19.14 -3.55
N ASN A 38 41.75 -19.51 -2.78
CA ASN A 38 41.64 -19.63 -1.33
C ASN A 38 41.56 -18.22 -0.69
N PRO A 39 41.09 -18.09 0.56
CA PRO A 39 41.05 -16.80 1.27
C PRO A 39 42.42 -16.11 1.42
N ASP A 40 43.52 -16.85 1.31
CA ASP A 40 44.89 -16.33 1.34
C ASP A 40 45.41 -15.85 -0.04
N LEU A 41 44.51 -15.75 -1.03
CA LEU A 41 44.76 -15.33 -2.41
C LEU A 41 45.54 -16.34 -3.25
N THR A 42 45.82 -17.54 -2.74
CA THR A 42 46.39 -18.62 -3.56
C THR A 42 45.32 -19.22 -4.47
N MET A 43 45.69 -19.61 -5.69
CA MET A 43 44.73 -20.12 -6.67
C MET A 43 44.36 -21.58 -6.40
N THR A 44 43.08 -21.92 -6.41
CA THR A 44 42.59 -23.27 -6.09
C THR A 44 42.80 -24.23 -7.27
N TYR A 45 42.66 -23.75 -8.52
CA TYR A 45 42.93 -24.49 -9.77
C TYR A 45 43.07 -23.54 -10.97
N ASP A 46 43.83 -23.93 -12.00
CA ASP A 46 44.07 -23.11 -13.19
C ASP A 46 42.93 -23.15 -14.22
N VAL A 47 42.20 -22.05 -14.30
CA VAL A 47 41.09 -21.84 -15.25
C VAL A 47 41.47 -20.94 -16.44
N GLY A 48 42.76 -20.62 -16.61
CA GLY A 48 43.26 -19.89 -17.79
C GLY A 48 42.81 -18.42 -17.87
N LEU A 49 42.51 -17.79 -16.72
CA LEU A 49 42.12 -16.36 -16.64
C LEU A 49 43.32 -15.40 -16.65
N THR A 50 44.54 -15.90 -16.83
CA THR A 50 45.73 -15.06 -16.95
C THR A 50 45.72 -14.35 -18.31
N MET A 51 45.74 -13.01 -18.29
CA MET A 51 45.90 -12.23 -19.51
C MET A 51 47.27 -12.55 -20.12
N SER A 52 47.29 -13.24 -21.27
CA SER A 52 48.53 -13.35 -22.03
C SER A 52 49.00 -11.95 -22.39
N SER A 53 50.26 -11.65 -22.07
CA SER A 53 50.95 -10.42 -22.42
C SER A 53 51.11 -10.33 -23.94
N GLN A 54 50.08 -9.86 -24.63
CA GLN A 54 50.19 -9.40 -26.01
C GLN A 54 50.27 -7.87 -26.02
N SER A 55 51.39 -7.36 -26.53
CA SER A 55 51.67 -5.94 -26.72
C SER A 55 50.51 -5.18 -27.39
N PRO A 56 50.28 -3.91 -27.03
CA PRO A 56 49.12 -3.16 -27.50
C PRO A 56 49.18 -2.93 -29.01
N LYS A 57 48.22 -3.49 -29.74
CA LYS A 57 47.91 -3.03 -31.11
C LYS A 57 47.23 -1.66 -31.00
N THR A 58 47.75 -0.70 -31.74
CA THR A 58 47.25 0.67 -31.88
C THR A 58 45.74 0.69 -32.18
N PRO A 59 44.94 1.54 -31.49
CA PRO A 59 43.52 1.71 -31.82
C PRO A 59 43.35 2.32 -33.22
N PRO A 60 42.32 1.94 -34.00
CA PRO A 60 41.99 2.64 -35.23
C PRO A 60 41.54 4.08 -34.92
N THR A 61 42.10 5.03 -35.67
CA THR A 61 41.82 6.46 -35.60
C THR A 61 40.33 6.76 -35.84
N PRO A 62 39.68 7.61 -35.04
CA PRO A 62 38.29 8.01 -35.26
C PRO A 62 38.16 8.92 -36.51
N PRO A 63 37.02 8.88 -37.23
CA PRO A 63 36.78 9.74 -38.39
C PRO A 63 36.70 11.22 -37.97
N PRO A 64 37.11 12.16 -38.86
CA PRO A 64 37.20 13.58 -38.54
C PRO A 64 35.81 14.22 -38.32
N ALA A 65 35.74 15.08 -37.31
CA ALA A 65 34.54 15.84 -36.96
C ALA A 65 34.14 16.84 -38.06
N PRO A 66 32.83 17.03 -38.32
CA PRO A 66 32.35 18.06 -39.23
C PRO A 66 32.61 19.47 -38.66
N PRO A 67 32.91 20.48 -39.52
CA PRO A 67 33.38 21.78 -39.08
C PRO A 67 32.30 22.61 -38.36
N THR A 68 32.68 23.16 -37.21
CA THR A 68 31.95 24.13 -36.41
C THR A 68 31.79 25.44 -37.16
N ARG A 69 30.54 25.90 -37.36
CA ARG A 69 30.23 27.27 -37.79
C ARG A 69 29.95 28.15 -36.58
N THR A 70 30.85 29.07 -36.30
CA THR A 70 30.58 30.33 -35.58
C THR A 70 30.12 31.40 -36.57
N PRO A 71 29.13 32.22 -36.18
CA PRO A 71 29.09 33.62 -36.59
C PRO A 71 28.98 34.50 -35.33
N VAL A 72 30.05 35.23 -34.96
CA VAL A 72 30.28 36.65 -35.27
C VAL A 72 29.17 37.57 -34.75
N LEU A 73 29.51 38.29 -33.68
CA LEU A 73 28.80 39.47 -33.15
C LEU A 73 29.14 40.72 -33.99
N ALA A 74 28.15 41.58 -34.21
CA ALA A 74 28.33 43.00 -34.54
C ALA A 74 27.29 43.86 -33.77
N PRO A 75 27.57 45.14 -33.46
CA PRO A 75 26.99 45.88 -32.32
C PRO A 75 25.92 46.92 -32.69
N GLY A 76 25.07 47.31 -31.71
CA GLY A 76 24.43 48.64 -31.66
C GLY A 76 22.91 48.73 -31.35
N THR A 77 22.58 49.03 -30.08
CA THR A 77 21.50 49.94 -29.55
C THR A 77 20.01 49.78 -29.95
N PRO A 78 19.03 50.33 -29.18
CA PRO A 78 18.88 50.49 -27.72
C PRO A 78 17.50 50.00 -27.16
N TYR A 79 17.40 49.98 -25.82
CA TYR A 79 16.21 49.73 -25.00
C TYR A 79 15.02 50.68 -25.24
N PRO A 80 13.79 50.24 -24.91
CA PRO A 80 12.77 51.08 -24.25
C PRO A 80 12.50 50.54 -22.83
N THR A 81 13.04 51.17 -21.79
CA THR A 81 12.31 52.06 -20.85
C THR A 81 10.78 52.09 -20.99
N THR A 82 10.08 51.44 -20.05
CA THR A 82 8.95 52.03 -19.27
C THR A 82 8.34 50.98 -18.32
N PHE A 83 8.46 51.24 -17.02
CA PHE A 83 7.50 50.83 -15.98
C PHE A 83 6.40 51.89 -15.89
N PRO A 84 5.16 51.56 -15.50
CA PRO A 84 4.76 51.61 -14.08
C PRO A 84 3.76 50.49 -13.71
N GLY A 85 3.56 50.05 -12.47
CA GLY A 85 4.00 50.49 -11.15
C GLY A 85 3.02 49.95 -10.09
N GLY A 86 3.51 49.73 -8.87
CA GLY A 86 2.75 49.59 -7.61
C GLY A 86 1.95 48.29 -7.43
N GLY A 87 1.89 47.66 -6.25
CA GLY A 87 2.39 47.98 -4.92
C GLY A 87 2.02 46.84 -3.96
N CYS A 88 2.66 46.82 -2.79
CA CYS A 88 2.49 45.79 -1.77
C CYS A 88 1.30 46.04 -0.82
N GLY A 89 0.55 44.97 -0.53
CA GLY A 89 -0.21 44.69 0.72
C GLY A 89 -1.63 45.28 0.85
N PRO A 90 -2.50 44.77 1.77
CA PRO A 90 -2.34 43.68 2.74
C PRO A 90 -3.46 42.59 2.68
N GLN A 91 -3.39 41.66 3.65
CA GLN A 91 -4.28 40.54 3.98
C GLN A 91 -5.77 40.69 3.65
N ASP A 92 -6.37 39.61 3.15
CA ASP A 92 -7.72 39.19 3.52
C ASP A 92 -7.86 37.66 3.42
N SER A 93 -8.47 37.11 4.47
CA SER A 93 -8.87 35.72 4.67
C SER A 93 -9.87 35.21 3.64
N VAL A 94 -9.67 34.01 3.08
CA VAL A 94 -10.76 33.24 2.46
C VAL A 94 -10.71 31.78 2.87
N SER A 95 -11.87 31.35 3.36
CA SER A 95 -12.30 30.04 3.83
C SER A 95 -12.38 28.98 2.72
N LEU A 96 -12.26 27.72 3.17
CA LEU A 96 -12.70 26.47 2.54
C LEU A 96 -14.03 26.60 1.76
N ALA A 97 -14.05 26.11 0.51
CA ALA A 97 -15.04 25.21 -0.10
C ALA A 97 -14.98 25.26 -1.64
N ASP A 98 -15.18 24.09 -2.25
CA ASP A 98 -15.54 23.83 -3.65
C ASP A 98 -14.54 24.14 -4.77
N GLY A 99 -13.94 23.07 -5.29
CA GLY A 99 -13.14 23.07 -6.52
C GLY A 99 -13.33 21.79 -7.33
N GLY A 100 -14.56 21.46 -7.70
CA GLY A 100 -14.83 20.43 -8.70
C GLY A 100 -14.36 20.89 -10.09
N CYS A 101 -13.40 20.19 -10.69
CA CYS A 101 -12.93 20.45 -12.05
C CYS A 101 -14.05 20.21 -13.09
N LYS A 102 -14.41 21.26 -13.84
CA LYS A 102 -15.12 21.18 -15.12
C LYS A 102 -14.14 21.53 -16.24
N GLY A 103 -13.88 20.59 -17.15
CA GLY A 103 -13.11 20.83 -18.37
C GLY A 103 -12.28 19.61 -18.78
N SER A 104 -12.17 19.35 -20.08
CA SER A 104 -11.66 18.13 -20.73
C SER A 104 -10.15 17.86 -20.61
N ASN A 105 -9.61 17.94 -19.39
CA ASN A 105 -8.30 17.40 -19.00
C ASN A 105 -8.51 16.50 -17.78
N CYS A 106 -9.14 15.34 -17.96
CA CYS A 106 -9.06 14.28 -16.97
C CYS A 106 -7.69 13.62 -17.13
N SER A 107 -6.75 13.95 -16.23
CA SER A 107 -5.51 13.21 -16.06
C SER A 107 -5.81 11.71 -15.89
N PRO A 108 -4.91 10.81 -16.34
CA PRO A 108 -5.01 9.38 -16.01
C PRO A 108 -5.10 9.21 -14.49
N PRO A 109 -5.62 8.07 -13.97
CA PRO A 109 -5.76 7.86 -12.52
C PRO A 109 -4.43 8.19 -11.84
N GLU A 110 -4.44 9.26 -11.06
CA GLU A 110 -3.23 9.76 -10.41
C GLU A 110 -2.74 8.70 -9.43
N SER A 111 -1.42 8.60 -9.32
CA SER A 111 -0.76 7.85 -8.26
C SER A 111 -1.38 8.24 -6.91
N GLU A 112 -1.91 7.29 -6.15
CA GLU A 112 -2.51 7.57 -4.85
C GLU A 112 -1.39 7.74 -3.82
N SER A 113 -1.14 8.99 -3.40
CA SER A 113 0.01 9.29 -2.55
C SER A 113 -0.02 8.56 -1.21
N PHE A 114 -1.18 8.15 -0.72
CA PHE A 114 -1.32 7.45 0.57
C PHE A 114 -1.14 5.93 0.49
N ILE A 115 -1.05 5.36 -0.72
CA ILE A 115 -0.78 3.92 -0.91
C ILE A 115 0.70 3.72 -1.23
N GLY A 116 1.41 3.11 -0.29
CA GLY A 116 2.78 2.65 -0.45
C GLY A 116 2.90 1.14 -0.50
N ILE A 117 4.09 0.65 -0.84
CA ILE A 117 4.43 -0.78 -0.75
C ILE A 117 5.86 -0.97 -0.23
N ASN A 118 6.08 -2.03 0.53
CA ASN A 118 7.41 -2.44 0.96
C ASN A 118 8.09 -3.24 -0.15
N TYR A 119 9.28 -2.80 -0.57
CA TYR A 119 10.12 -3.52 -1.53
C TYR A 119 11.24 -4.21 -0.75
N GLY A 120 10.91 -5.42 -0.27
CA GLY A 120 11.83 -6.32 0.40
C GLY A 120 12.85 -6.94 -0.57
N GLN A 121 14.01 -7.33 -0.04
CA GLN A 121 15.16 -7.81 -0.80
C GLN A 121 15.77 -9.09 -0.21
N VAL A 122 15.09 -9.75 0.73
CA VAL A 122 15.55 -11.02 1.33
C VAL A 122 15.15 -12.18 0.40
N ALA A 123 15.67 -12.13 -0.82
CA ALA A 123 15.45 -13.10 -1.90
C ALA A 123 16.58 -13.07 -2.92
N ASP A 124 16.81 -14.17 -3.64
CA ASP A 124 17.86 -14.28 -4.68
C ASP A 124 17.31 -14.32 -6.12
N ASN A 125 16.00 -14.20 -6.27
CA ASN A 125 15.27 -14.42 -7.52
C ASN A 125 14.43 -13.21 -7.98
N LEU A 126 14.63 -12.05 -7.36
CA LEU A 126 13.83 -10.85 -7.62
C LEU A 126 14.03 -10.30 -9.04
N PRO A 127 12.99 -9.70 -9.64
CA PRO A 127 13.11 -9.04 -10.93
C PRO A 127 14.10 -7.88 -10.89
N PRO A 128 14.72 -7.52 -12.02
CA PRO A 128 15.58 -6.34 -12.11
C PRO A 128 14.85 -5.07 -11.64
N PRO A 129 15.51 -4.14 -10.93
CA PRO A 129 14.87 -2.93 -10.40
C PRO A 129 14.17 -2.07 -11.46
N SER A 130 14.69 -2.02 -12.69
CA SER A 130 14.09 -1.30 -13.82
C SER A 130 12.74 -1.89 -14.26
N GLU A 131 12.60 -3.22 -14.21
CA GLU A 131 11.36 -3.92 -14.52
C GLU A 131 10.33 -3.76 -13.39
N THR A 132 10.79 -3.68 -12.14
CA THR A 132 9.97 -3.33 -10.98
C THR A 132 9.50 -1.87 -11.03
N ALA A 133 10.34 -0.92 -11.42
CA ALA A 133 9.94 0.48 -11.57
C ALA A 133 8.83 0.64 -12.64
N LYS A 134 8.90 -0.12 -13.74
CA LYS A 134 7.82 -0.17 -14.75
C LYS A 134 6.53 -0.73 -14.17
N LEU A 135 6.61 -1.79 -13.37
CA LEU A 135 5.46 -2.36 -12.67
C LEU A 135 4.82 -1.33 -11.75
N LEU A 136 5.59 -0.70 -10.86
CA LEU A 136 5.05 0.28 -9.91
C LEU A 136 4.33 1.42 -10.62
N LYS A 137 4.90 1.93 -11.73
CA LYS A 137 4.26 2.97 -12.55
C LYS A 137 2.90 2.56 -13.15
N SER A 138 2.65 1.28 -13.40
CA SER A 138 1.37 0.78 -13.92
C SER A 138 0.31 0.55 -12.83
N THR A 139 0.67 0.72 -11.56
CA THR A 139 -0.20 0.53 -10.39
C THR A 139 -0.58 1.86 -9.74
N ALA A 140 -1.54 1.83 -8.80
CA ALA A 140 -1.92 2.96 -7.96
C ALA A 140 -0.88 3.31 -6.88
N ILE A 141 0.17 2.50 -6.72
CA ILE A 141 1.21 2.67 -5.70
C ILE A 141 2.00 3.96 -5.97
N GLY A 142 1.96 4.88 -5.02
CA GLY A 142 2.67 6.16 -5.09
C GLY A 142 3.93 6.25 -4.25
N LYS A 143 4.14 5.30 -3.34
CA LYS A 143 5.31 5.27 -2.46
C LYS A 143 5.92 3.88 -2.36
N VAL A 144 7.22 3.82 -2.19
CA VAL A 144 7.97 2.58 -1.90
C VAL A 144 8.77 2.77 -0.63
N ARG A 145 8.77 1.77 0.23
CA ARG A 145 9.68 1.67 1.36
C ARG A 145 10.75 0.63 1.11
N LEU A 146 12.00 1.05 1.27
CA LEU A 146 13.20 0.23 1.20
C LEU A 146 13.77 0.06 2.61
N TYR A 147 14.24 -1.14 2.94
CA TYR A 147 14.90 -1.44 4.23
C TYR A 147 16.37 -1.00 4.26
N GLY A 148 16.90 -0.55 3.12
CA GLY A 148 18.27 -0.10 2.91
C GLY A 148 18.34 0.89 1.75
N ALA A 149 19.54 1.40 1.48
CA ALA A 149 19.79 2.37 0.41
C ALA A 149 20.35 1.72 -0.86
N ASP A 150 19.62 0.78 -1.45
CA ASP A 150 20.11 0.10 -2.68
C ASP A 150 20.21 1.11 -3.85
N PRO A 151 21.41 1.34 -4.40
CA PRO A 151 21.63 2.35 -5.41
C PRO A 151 20.93 2.03 -6.75
N ALA A 152 20.79 0.74 -7.08
CA ALA A 152 20.15 0.31 -8.32
C ALA A 152 18.63 0.51 -8.25
N ILE A 153 17.99 0.21 -7.12
CA ILE A 153 16.56 0.47 -6.89
C ILE A 153 16.26 1.96 -6.86
N ILE A 154 17.03 2.73 -6.08
CA ILE A 154 16.82 4.18 -5.99
C ILE A 154 16.99 4.82 -7.36
N SER A 155 18.01 4.44 -8.13
CA SER A 155 18.23 4.95 -9.49
C SER A 155 17.13 4.52 -10.47
N ALA A 156 16.63 3.29 -10.38
CA ALA A 156 15.54 2.80 -11.24
C ALA A 156 14.23 3.57 -11.03
N LEU A 157 14.03 4.15 -9.85
CA LEU A 157 12.87 4.99 -9.51
C LEU A 157 13.06 6.48 -9.86
N ALA A 158 14.21 6.88 -10.41
CA ALA A 158 14.45 8.25 -10.82
C ALA A 158 13.43 8.74 -11.86
N ASN A 159 12.93 9.96 -11.69
CA ASN A 159 11.96 10.64 -12.54
C ASN A 159 10.61 9.89 -12.70
N THR A 160 10.31 8.93 -11.82
CA THR A 160 9.03 8.23 -11.82
C THR A 160 7.93 8.98 -11.06
N GLY A 161 8.33 9.87 -10.14
CA GLY A 161 7.43 10.55 -9.20
C GLY A 161 7.08 9.74 -7.95
N ILE A 162 7.43 8.45 -7.90
CA ILE A 162 7.17 7.57 -6.75
C ILE A 162 8.03 8.04 -5.56
N GLY A 163 7.38 8.29 -4.42
CA GLY A 163 8.06 8.66 -3.18
C GLY A 163 8.84 7.48 -2.59
N ILE A 164 10.06 7.73 -2.11
CA ILE A 164 10.96 6.68 -1.59
C ILE A 164 11.21 6.92 -0.11
N VAL A 165 10.94 5.89 0.70
CA VAL A 165 11.41 5.79 2.08
C VAL A 165 12.66 4.92 2.08
N VAL A 166 13.74 5.41 2.69
CA VAL A 166 14.99 4.67 2.80
C VAL A 166 15.29 4.37 4.26
N GLY A 167 15.42 3.08 4.59
CA GLY A 167 15.84 2.63 5.91
C GLY A 167 17.35 2.62 6.07
N THR A 168 17.84 2.94 7.27
CA THR A 168 19.20 2.58 7.71
C THR A 168 19.18 1.17 8.31
N SER A 169 20.31 0.47 8.28
CA SER A 169 20.43 -0.77 9.04
C SER A 169 20.36 -0.49 10.54
N ASN A 170 19.83 -1.44 11.32
CA ASN A 170 19.94 -1.39 12.78
C ASN A 170 21.42 -1.35 13.21
N GLY A 171 22.32 -2.00 12.46
CA GLY A 171 23.76 -1.98 12.73
C GLY A 171 24.44 -0.63 12.50
N ASP A 172 23.82 0.30 11.77
CA ASP A 172 24.38 1.63 11.53
C ASP A 172 24.12 2.60 12.69
N ILE A 173 23.11 2.31 13.54
CA ILE A 173 22.66 3.22 14.60
C ILE A 173 23.79 3.66 15.53
N PRO A 174 24.70 2.78 16.01
CA PRO A 174 25.79 3.23 16.87
C PRO A 174 26.73 4.23 16.20
N ALA A 175 27.05 4.03 14.92
CA ALA A 175 27.90 4.96 14.19
C ALA A 175 27.17 6.28 13.89
N LEU A 176 25.90 6.19 13.47
CA LEU A 176 25.03 7.36 13.25
C LEU A 176 24.86 8.19 14.53
N ALA A 177 24.76 7.55 15.70
CA ALA A 177 24.58 8.23 16.98
C ALA A 177 25.86 8.92 17.49
N ASN A 178 27.01 8.26 17.35
CA ASN A 178 28.25 8.68 18.01
C ASN A 178 29.20 9.48 17.11
N ASP A 179 29.01 9.46 15.78
CA ASP A 179 29.85 10.20 14.83
C ASP A 179 28.99 11.00 13.83
N PRO A 180 28.83 12.33 14.02
CA PRO A 180 28.14 13.18 13.06
C PRO A 180 28.74 13.17 11.66
N ASN A 181 30.05 12.87 11.50
CA ASN A 181 30.65 12.76 10.17
C ASN A 181 30.21 11.47 9.48
N PHE A 182 29.99 10.38 10.21
CA PHE A 182 29.41 9.17 9.66
C PHE A 182 28.00 9.44 9.10
N ALA A 183 27.15 10.17 9.84
CA ALA A 183 25.83 10.56 9.34
C ALA A 183 25.89 11.42 8.06
N LYS A 184 26.81 12.39 8.00
CA LYS A 184 27.06 13.18 6.78
C LYS A 184 27.53 12.32 5.61
N GLN A 185 28.45 11.40 5.84
CA GLN A 185 28.93 10.47 4.81
C GLN A 185 27.80 9.58 4.32
N TRP A 186 26.96 9.06 5.23
CA TRP A 186 25.80 8.25 4.87
C TRP A 186 24.83 9.03 3.99
N VAL A 187 24.45 10.26 4.35
CA VAL A 187 23.58 11.11 3.51
C VAL A 187 24.21 11.43 2.16
N ASN A 188 25.51 11.75 2.14
CA ASN A 188 26.24 12.04 0.91
C ASN A 188 26.41 10.85 -0.03
N ALA A 189 26.44 9.63 0.49
CA ALA A 189 26.53 8.41 -0.31
C ALA A 189 25.15 7.91 -0.77
N ASN A 190 24.14 8.01 0.09
CA ASN A 190 22.88 7.28 -0.08
C ASN A 190 21.68 8.14 -0.49
N VAL A 191 21.78 9.47 -0.35
CA VAL A 191 20.66 10.39 -0.60
C VAL A 191 21.02 11.42 -1.66
N LYS A 192 22.09 12.20 -1.40
CA LYS A 192 22.50 13.33 -2.25
C LYS A 192 22.73 12.97 -3.72
N PRO A 193 23.31 11.81 -4.09
CA PRO A 193 23.55 11.49 -5.50
C PRO A 193 22.28 11.24 -6.31
N TYR A 194 21.18 10.90 -5.62
CA TYR A 194 19.92 10.50 -6.27
C TYR A 194 18.86 11.60 -6.22
N TYR A 195 18.88 12.45 -5.20
CA TYR A 195 17.92 13.55 -5.06
C TYR A 195 18.28 14.75 -5.95
N PRO A 196 17.32 15.40 -6.65
CA PRO A 196 15.87 15.19 -6.59
C PRO A 196 15.32 14.23 -7.65
N ALA A 197 16.15 13.64 -8.51
CA ALA A 197 15.67 12.76 -9.58
C ALA A 197 14.88 11.58 -8.99
N SER A 198 15.41 10.95 -7.95
CA SER A 198 14.69 9.99 -7.11
C SER A 198 14.05 10.73 -5.94
N ASN A 199 12.73 10.65 -5.83
CA ASN A 199 11.93 11.41 -4.86
C ASN A 199 12.02 10.78 -3.46
N ILE A 200 13.19 10.88 -2.82
CA ILE A 200 13.39 10.45 -1.43
C ILE A 200 12.66 11.41 -0.50
N ILE A 201 11.71 10.90 0.30
CA ILE A 201 10.80 11.71 1.13
C ILE A 201 10.99 11.50 2.63
N LEU A 202 11.51 10.34 3.03
CA LEU A 202 11.64 9.94 4.43
C LEU A 202 12.85 9.01 4.60
N ILE A 203 13.62 9.23 5.65
CA ILE A 203 14.65 8.30 6.13
C ILE A 203 14.16 7.68 7.44
N THR A 204 14.17 6.36 7.52
CA THR A 204 13.87 5.65 8.79
C THR A 204 15.15 5.12 9.40
N VAL A 205 15.54 5.64 10.56
CA VAL A 205 16.72 5.20 11.32
C VAL A 205 16.37 3.92 12.08
N GLY A 206 16.73 2.78 11.48
CA GLY A 206 16.41 1.46 12.00
C GLY A 206 14.95 1.02 11.81
N ASN A 207 14.72 -0.24 12.16
CA ASN A 207 13.44 -0.94 12.10
C ASN A 207 13.21 -1.76 13.37
N GLU A 208 12.11 -1.47 14.07
CA GLU A 208 11.64 -2.15 15.29
C GLU A 208 12.67 -2.22 16.43
N VAL A 209 13.54 -1.22 16.49
CA VAL A 209 14.72 -1.21 17.38
C VAL A 209 14.35 -1.21 18.86
N MET A 210 13.31 -0.46 19.24
CA MET A 210 12.87 -0.38 20.65
C MET A 210 12.47 -1.75 21.21
N THR A 211 12.00 -2.65 20.35
CA THR A 211 11.49 -3.98 20.72
C THR A 211 12.47 -5.10 20.35
N SER A 212 13.69 -4.76 19.94
CA SER A 212 14.75 -5.72 19.59
C SER A 212 15.35 -6.48 20.78
N GLY A 213 15.14 -5.97 22.00
CA GLY A 213 15.77 -6.48 23.23
C GLY A 213 17.13 -5.83 23.53
N ASP A 214 17.69 -5.03 22.62
CA ASP A 214 18.93 -4.29 22.84
C ASP A 214 18.64 -2.86 23.35
N GLN A 215 18.75 -2.68 24.67
CA GLN A 215 18.54 -1.38 25.32
C GLN A 215 19.60 -0.35 24.92
N GLY A 216 20.84 -0.78 24.64
CA GLY A 216 21.91 0.10 24.20
C GLY A 216 21.57 0.69 22.84
N LEU A 217 21.13 -0.16 21.91
CA LEU A 217 20.70 0.25 20.58
C LEU A 217 19.49 1.19 20.63
N ALA A 218 18.48 0.87 21.45
CA ALA A 218 17.30 1.71 21.64
C ALA A 218 17.66 3.10 22.19
N SER A 219 18.61 3.19 23.12
CA SER A 219 19.06 4.46 23.71
C SER A 219 19.77 5.38 22.69
N GLN A 220 20.33 4.81 21.62
CA GLN A 220 21.07 5.51 20.58
C GLN A 220 20.21 5.99 19.40
N LEU A 221 18.93 5.60 19.35
CA LEU A 221 18.01 5.99 18.28
C LEU A 221 17.88 7.51 18.12
N VAL A 222 17.54 8.20 19.20
CA VAL A 222 17.26 9.64 19.16
C VAL A 222 18.52 10.43 18.77
N PRO A 223 19.71 10.18 19.35
CA PRO A 223 20.97 10.78 18.87
C PRO A 223 21.26 10.50 17.39
N ALA A 224 21.04 9.26 16.90
CA ALA A 224 21.23 8.93 15.50
C ALA A 224 20.28 9.72 14.59
N MET A 225 19.00 9.85 14.97
CA MET A 225 18.01 10.64 14.23
C MET A 225 18.39 12.12 14.16
N HIS A 226 18.88 12.70 15.27
CA HIS A 226 19.40 14.08 15.27
C HIS A 226 20.58 14.25 14.31
N ASN A 227 21.56 13.34 14.33
CA ASN A 227 22.72 13.44 13.44
C ASN A 227 22.34 13.28 11.96
N VAL A 228 21.39 12.41 11.63
CA VAL A 228 20.87 12.28 10.26
C VAL A 228 20.12 13.55 9.84
N GLN A 229 19.30 14.14 10.72
CA GLN A 229 18.61 15.40 10.45
C GLN A 229 19.62 16.53 10.22
N GLU A 230 20.66 16.65 11.03
CA GLU A 230 21.70 17.67 10.85
C GLU A 230 22.52 17.46 9.56
N ALA A 231 22.78 16.21 9.19
CA ALA A 231 23.38 15.90 7.90
C ALA A 231 22.49 16.37 6.73
N LEU A 232 21.17 16.14 6.79
CA LEU A 232 20.23 16.66 5.80
C LEU A 232 20.16 18.19 5.80
N ASN A 233 20.16 18.83 6.97
CA ASN A 233 20.18 20.30 7.10
C ASN A 233 21.42 20.88 6.42
N SER A 234 22.59 20.26 6.61
CA SER A 234 23.85 20.71 6.00
C SER A 234 23.86 20.65 4.47
N GLU A 235 22.98 19.82 3.90
CA GLU A 235 22.77 19.69 2.45
C GLU A 235 21.52 20.45 1.96
N SER A 236 20.88 21.27 2.80
CA SER A 236 19.63 21.98 2.49
C SER A 236 18.48 21.05 2.08
N LEU A 237 18.45 19.84 2.66
CA LEU A 237 17.44 18.80 2.46
C LEU A 237 16.53 18.60 3.67
N GLY A 238 16.85 19.19 4.83
CA GLY A 238 16.15 18.96 6.11
C GLY A 238 14.65 19.31 6.12
N ASP A 239 14.23 20.28 5.30
CA ASP A 239 12.82 20.64 5.13
C ASP A 239 12.09 19.75 4.10
N LYS A 240 12.86 19.05 3.25
CA LYS A 240 12.37 18.28 2.10
C LYS A 240 12.27 16.78 2.41
N ILE A 241 13.18 16.26 3.23
CA ILE A 241 13.28 14.85 3.59
C ILE A 241 13.13 14.76 5.11
N LYS A 242 12.12 14.01 5.56
CA LYS A 242 11.86 13.80 6.99
C LYS A 242 12.70 12.66 7.54
N VAL A 243 12.82 12.60 8.87
CA VAL A 243 13.55 11.53 9.58
C VAL A 243 12.64 10.93 10.63
N SER A 244 12.54 9.60 10.67
CA SER A 244 11.76 8.86 11.66
C SER A 244 12.48 7.55 12.04
N THR A 245 11.83 6.66 12.79
CA THR A 245 12.22 5.28 13.03
C THR A 245 10.96 4.40 13.05
N VAL A 246 11.05 3.16 12.57
CA VAL A 246 9.88 2.27 12.46
C VAL A 246 9.68 1.47 13.74
N HIS A 247 8.46 1.44 14.26
CA HIS A 247 8.09 0.73 15.48
C HIS A 247 7.21 -0.49 15.18
N ALA A 248 7.37 -1.54 15.98
CA ALA A 248 6.37 -2.61 16.11
C ALA A 248 5.23 -2.15 17.04
N MET A 249 4.06 -2.78 16.97
CA MET A 249 2.96 -2.51 17.92
C MET A 249 3.32 -2.80 19.39
N SER A 250 4.33 -3.63 19.65
CA SER A 250 4.82 -3.97 21.00
C SER A 250 5.53 -2.82 21.73
N VAL A 251 5.67 -1.64 21.10
CA VAL A 251 6.01 -0.40 21.84
C VAL A 251 4.88 0.06 22.77
N LEU A 252 3.66 -0.43 22.58
CA LEU A 252 2.54 -0.20 23.48
C LEU A 252 2.53 -1.22 24.63
N ALA A 253 2.21 -0.75 25.85
CA ALA A 253 1.83 -1.64 26.95
C ALA A 253 0.34 -1.97 26.94
N ASN A 254 -0.49 -1.02 26.50
CA ASN A 254 -1.94 -1.18 26.39
C ASN A 254 -2.39 -0.73 25.00
N SER A 255 -3.31 -1.49 24.40
CA SER A 255 -3.86 -1.20 23.07
C SER A 255 -5.33 -1.60 22.90
N GLU A 256 -5.94 -2.25 23.90
CA GLU A 256 -7.34 -2.68 23.89
C GLU A 256 -8.00 -2.31 25.24
N PRO A 257 -9.07 -1.49 25.24
CA PRO A 257 -9.63 -0.81 24.07
C PRO A 257 -8.68 0.27 23.51
N PRO A 258 -8.85 0.74 22.26
CA PRO A 258 -7.96 1.73 21.66
C PRO A 258 -7.76 3.01 22.50
N SER A 259 -8.80 3.49 23.20
CA SER A 259 -8.71 4.64 24.10
C SER A 259 -7.75 4.47 25.28
N ALA A 260 -7.43 3.22 25.66
CA ALA A 260 -6.45 2.91 26.70
C ALA A 260 -5.01 2.86 26.16
N GLY A 261 -4.81 3.13 24.86
CA GLY A 261 -3.52 3.15 24.19
C GLY A 261 -2.44 3.89 24.98
N SER A 262 -1.38 3.20 25.37
CA SER A 262 -0.27 3.78 26.12
C SER A 262 1.06 3.12 25.78
N PHE A 263 2.11 3.90 25.56
CA PHE A 263 3.46 3.37 25.38
C PHE A 263 3.94 2.60 26.61
N ASN A 264 4.76 1.58 26.38
CA ASN A 264 5.36 0.80 27.45
C ASN A 264 6.31 1.68 28.28
N PRO A 265 6.12 1.78 29.61
CA PRO A 265 6.98 2.59 30.49
C PRO A 265 8.47 2.26 30.41
N ALA A 266 8.83 1.02 30.03
CA ALA A 266 10.22 0.61 29.81
C ALA A 266 10.94 1.45 28.73
N PHE A 267 10.18 2.09 27.84
CA PHE A 267 10.67 2.95 26.77
C PHE A 267 10.51 4.44 27.06
N GLY A 268 10.03 4.83 28.25
CA GLY A 268 9.50 6.16 28.54
C GLY A 268 10.43 7.32 28.16
N ASP A 269 11.68 7.31 28.61
CA ASP A 269 12.63 8.40 28.34
C ASP A 269 13.01 8.48 26.86
N THR A 270 13.31 7.34 26.24
CA THR A 270 13.63 7.27 24.80
C THR A 270 12.44 7.70 23.96
N MET A 271 11.22 7.24 24.28
CA MET A 271 9.99 7.62 23.58
C MET A 271 9.72 9.12 23.74
N LYS A 272 9.91 9.68 24.93
CA LYS A 272 9.75 11.13 25.15
C LYS A 272 10.73 11.95 24.30
N GLY A 273 12.00 11.54 24.24
CA GLY A 273 12.99 12.18 23.37
C GLY A 273 12.64 12.08 21.89
N LEU A 274 12.20 10.90 21.46
CA LEU A 274 11.76 10.64 20.08
C LEU A 274 10.57 11.50 19.69
N LEU A 275 9.52 11.56 20.51
CA LEU A 275 8.33 12.38 20.24
C LEU A 275 8.66 13.88 20.22
N GLY A 276 9.59 14.32 21.06
CA GLY A 276 10.15 15.68 21.00
C GLY A 276 10.78 15.96 19.64
N PHE A 277 11.69 15.10 19.19
CA PHE A 277 12.33 15.20 17.88
C PHE A 277 11.32 15.23 16.73
N LEU A 278 10.32 14.32 16.73
CA LEU A 278 9.33 14.24 15.67
C LEU A 278 8.49 15.52 15.58
N ARG A 279 8.09 16.08 16.72
CA ARG A 279 7.36 17.36 16.76
C ARG A 279 8.22 18.51 16.24
N ASP A 280 9.47 18.59 16.67
CA ASP A 280 10.36 19.71 16.35
C ASP A 280 10.77 19.72 14.86
N THR A 281 10.77 18.54 14.20
CA THR A 281 11.09 18.39 12.77
C THR A 281 9.87 18.26 11.86
N GLY A 282 8.67 18.17 12.43
CA GLY A 282 7.44 17.86 11.68
C GLY A 282 7.49 16.49 11.01
N SER A 283 8.15 15.52 11.64
CA SER A 283 8.31 14.15 11.13
C SER A 283 7.22 13.22 11.67
N PRO A 284 6.83 12.17 10.92
CA PRO A 284 5.75 11.27 11.35
C PRO A 284 6.23 10.23 12.36
N PHE A 285 5.30 9.68 13.14
CA PHE A 285 5.51 8.45 13.89
C PHE A 285 5.21 7.25 12.97
N THR A 286 6.20 6.40 12.72
CA THR A 286 6.08 5.25 11.80
C THR A 286 5.87 3.93 12.55
N ILE A 287 4.83 3.19 12.21
CA ILE A 287 4.37 2.00 12.96
C ILE A 287 3.99 0.83 12.04
N ASN A 288 4.15 -0.41 12.53
CA ASN A 288 3.80 -1.66 11.86
C ASN A 288 2.57 -2.37 12.51
N PRO A 289 1.33 -1.91 12.27
CA PRO A 289 0.12 -2.61 12.70
C PRO A 289 -0.16 -3.82 11.82
N TYR A 290 -0.20 -5.01 12.43
CA TYR A 290 -0.54 -6.26 11.73
C TYR A 290 -1.75 -6.94 12.38
N PRO A 291 -2.97 -6.72 11.84
CA PRO A 291 -4.17 -7.48 12.21
C PRO A 291 -4.02 -9.00 12.06
N PHE A 292 -3.14 -9.47 11.16
CA PHE A 292 -2.82 -10.88 11.00
C PHE A 292 -2.30 -11.52 12.29
N PHE A 293 -1.31 -10.92 12.95
CA PHE A 293 -0.75 -11.46 14.21
C PHE A 293 -1.75 -11.39 15.36
N ALA A 294 -2.62 -10.37 15.37
CA ALA A 294 -3.71 -10.30 16.34
C ALA A 294 -4.71 -11.45 16.15
N TYR A 295 -5.04 -11.81 14.89
CA TYR A 295 -5.87 -12.97 14.59
C TYR A 295 -5.19 -14.29 14.95
N GLN A 296 -3.89 -14.46 14.69
CA GLN A 296 -3.17 -15.67 15.10
C GLN A 296 -3.23 -15.92 16.62
N SER A 297 -3.25 -14.85 17.41
CA SER A 297 -3.37 -14.92 18.87
C SER A 297 -4.80 -15.22 19.35
N ASP A 298 -5.81 -14.96 18.51
CA ASP A 298 -7.22 -15.15 18.82
C ASP A 298 -8.01 -15.60 17.57
N PRO A 299 -7.92 -16.88 17.19
CA PRO A 299 -8.37 -17.37 15.88
C PRO A 299 -9.88 -17.66 15.83
N ARG A 300 -10.69 -16.82 16.46
CA ARG A 300 -12.15 -16.94 16.44
C ARG A 300 -12.73 -16.29 15.18
N PRO A 301 -13.84 -16.80 14.60
CA PRO A 301 -14.42 -16.28 13.36
C PRO A 301 -14.77 -14.78 13.43
N GLU A 302 -15.26 -14.30 14.57
CA GLU A 302 -15.57 -12.88 14.78
C GLU A 302 -14.31 -11.99 14.78
N THR A 303 -13.18 -12.50 15.27
CA THR A 303 -11.89 -11.80 15.21
C THR A 303 -11.36 -11.79 13.78
N LEU A 304 -11.53 -12.88 13.01
CA LEU A 304 -11.18 -12.90 11.59
C LEU A 304 -11.96 -11.83 10.82
N ALA A 305 -13.29 -11.80 10.99
CA ALA A 305 -14.13 -10.82 10.30
C ALA A 305 -13.73 -9.38 10.65
N PHE A 306 -13.42 -9.12 11.93
CA PHE A 306 -12.93 -7.82 12.39
C PHE A 306 -11.55 -7.47 11.82
N CYS A 307 -10.64 -8.43 11.69
CA CYS A 307 -9.32 -8.19 11.09
C CYS A 307 -9.38 -8.00 9.57
N LEU A 308 -10.34 -8.63 8.87
CA LEU A 308 -10.47 -8.58 7.42
C LEU A 308 -11.42 -7.48 6.91
N PHE A 309 -11.84 -6.54 7.76
CA PHE A 309 -12.84 -5.50 7.44
C PHE A 309 -14.20 -6.05 6.96
N GLN A 310 -14.54 -7.29 7.33
CA GLN A 310 -15.80 -7.93 6.96
C GLN A 310 -16.92 -7.51 7.91
N PRO A 311 -18.20 -7.66 7.53
CA PRO A 311 -19.32 -7.38 8.42
C PRO A 311 -19.19 -8.11 9.76
N ASN A 312 -19.23 -7.35 10.86
CA ASN A 312 -19.10 -7.87 12.21
C ASN A 312 -19.86 -6.94 13.19
N ALA A 313 -19.97 -7.33 14.46
CA ALA A 313 -20.70 -6.56 15.47
C ALA A 313 -19.94 -5.29 15.95
N GLY A 314 -18.69 -5.13 15.54
CA GLY A 314 -17.77 -4.12 16.05
C GLY A 314 -17.28 -4.41 17.47
N ARG A 315 -16.26 -3.66 17.90
CA ARG A 315 -15.75 -3.66 19.26
C ARG A 315 -15.99 -2.29 19.89
N PHE A 316 -16.83 -2.25 20.91
CA PHE A 316 -17.19 -1.01 21.59
C PHE A 316 -16.09 -0.59 22.57
N ASP A 317 -15.54 0.59 22.34
CA ASP A 317 -14.59 1.25 23.22
C ASP A 317 -15.34 2.12 24.24
N ALA A 318 -15.31 1.70 25.51
CA ALA A 318 -16.00 2.40 26.58
C ALA A 318 -15.40 3.78 26.91
N GLY A 319 -14.12 4.03 26.59
CA GLY A 319 -13.46 5.31 26.86
C GLY A 319 -13.86 6.37 25.84
N THR A 320 -13.80 6.05 24.55
CA THR A 320 -14.14 6.98 23.46
C THR A 320 -15.62 6.95 23.06
N LYS A 321 -16.37 5.92 23.48
CA LYS A 321 -17.75 5.63 23.03
C LYS A 321 -17.85 5.32 21.55
N ILE A 322 -16.75 4.91 20.93
CA ILE A 322 -16.67 4.54 19.52
C ILE A 322 -16.82 3.02 19.41
N THR A 323 -17.58 2.56 18.43
CA THR A 323 -17.54 1.15 18.01
C THR A 323 -16.60 1.03 16.83
N TYR A 324 -15.43 0.42 17.06
CA TYR A 324 -14.50 0.11 15.99
C TYR A 324 -15.05 -1.04 15.17
N MET A 325 -14.99 -0.92 13.84
CA MET A 325 -15.54 -1.93 12.92
C MET A 325 -14.47 -2.81 12.27
N ASN A 326 -13.19 -2.47 12.45
CA ASN A 326 -12.07 -3.26 11.99
C ASN A 326 -10.84 -3.11 12.89
N MET A 327 -9.93 -4.08 12.83
CA MET A 327 -8.73 -4.13 13.67
C MET A 327 -7.68 -3.08 13.28
N PHE A 328 -7.59 -2.71 12.00
CA PHE A 328 -6.61 -1.73 11.53
C PHE A 328 -6.84 -0.37 12.20
N ASP A 329 -8.08 0.14 12.14
CA ASP A 329 -8.49 1.38 12.80
C ASP A 329 -8.24 1.32 14.30
N ALA A 330 -8.58 0.20 14.94
CA ALA A 330 -8.38 0.01 16.37
C ALA A 330 -6.88 0.06 16.75
N GLN A 331 -6.00 -0.59 15.98
CA GLN A 331 -4.56 -0.59 16.22
C GLN A 331 -3.94 0.80 15.99
N VAL A 332 -4.33 1.47 14.90
CA VAL A 332 -3.84 2.82 14.58
C VAL A 332 -4.33 3.83 15.62
N ASP A 333 -5.57 3.74 16.08
CA ASP A 333 -6.12 4.65 17.10
C ASP A 333 -5.62 4.36 18.52
N ALA A 334 -5.16 3.14 18.81
CA ALA A 334 -4.39 2.86 20.01
C ALA A 334 -3.07 3.65 20.04
N ILE A 335 -2.38 3.76 18.89
CA ILE A 335 -1.19 4.60 18.76
C ILE A 335 -1.56 6.08 18.89
N ARG A 336 -2.63 6.54 18.24
CA ARG A 336 -3.12 7.92 18.38
C ARG A 336 -3.41 8.26 19.85
N SER A 337 -4.04 7.35 20.58
CA SER A 337 -4.33 7.52 22.01
C SER A 337 -3.02 7.61 22.83
N ALA A 338 -2.04 6.76 22.55
CA ALA A 338 -0.73 6.79 23.21
C ALA A 338 0.04 8.09 22.94
N LEU A 339 0.02 8.59 21.70
CA LEU A 339 0.61 9.88 21.33
C LEU A 339 -0.10 11.04 22.06
N ASN A 340 -1.43 11.01 22.12
CA ASN A 340 -2.21 12.02 22.82
C ASN A 340 -1.91 12.05 24.32
N ALA A 341 -1.68 10.89 24.94
CA ALA A 341 -1.30 10.77 26.35
C ALA A 341 0.10 11.32 26.65
N MET A 342 0.98 11.40 25.65
CA MET A 342 2.33 11.98 25.75
C MET A 342 2.44 13.40 25.16
N ASP A 343 1.31 14.10 25.00
CA ASP A 343 1.25 15.48 24.46
C ASP A 343 1.84 15.62 23.04
N ALA A 344 1.77 14.55 22.24
CA ALA A 344 2.27 14.46 20.87
C ALA A 344 1.13 14.45 19.83
N ARG A 345 0.06 15.22 20.08
CA ARG A 345 -1.17 15.22 19.25
C ARG A 345 -0.93 15.63 17.80
N SER A 346 0.02 16.52 17.57
CA SER A 346 0.38 17.04 16.24
C SER A 346 1.24 16.09 15.41
N VAL A 347 1.76 15.01 16.01
CA VAL A 347 2.58 14.04 15.28
C VAL A 347 1.66 13.18 14.42
N GLU A 348 1.88 13.20 13.10
CA GLU A 348 1.17 12.36 12.14
C GLU A 348 1.59 10.90 12.27
N ILE A 349 0.70 9.96 11.93
CA ILE A 349 1.01 8.53 11.91
C ILE A 349 1.20 8.10 10.46
N VAL A 350 2.25 7.30 10.22
CA VAL A 350 2.48 6.57 8.96
C VAL A 350 2.54 5.09 9.28
N VAL A 351 1.75 4.28 8.58
CA VAL A 351 1.81 2.82 8.66
C VAL A 351 2.93 2.33 7.75
N ALA A 352 4.09 2.00 8.31
CA ALA A 352 5.28 1.61 7.56
C ALA A 352 5.21 0.16 7.04
N GLU A 353 4.44 -0.70 7.71
CA GLU A 353 4.14 -2.04 7.23
C GLU A 353 2.78 -2.53 7.72
N THR A 354 2.04 -3.15 6.82
CA THR A 354 0.89 -3.97 7.16
C THR A 354 0.56 -4.90 6.01
N GLY A 355 0.10 -6.12 6.29
CA GLY A 355 -0.16 -7.10 5.25
C GLY A 355 -0.76 -8.38 5.80
N TRP A 356 -1.04 -9.30 4.89
CA TRP A 356 -1.59 -10.61 5.23
C TRP A 356 -1.00 -11.68 4.31
N PRO A 357 -0.40 -12.75 4.85
CA PRO A 357 0.25 -13.76 4.04
C PRO A 357 -0.78 -14.71 3.42
N TYR A 358 -0.62 -15.01 2.14
CA TYR A 358 -1.56 -15.85 1.39
C TYR A 358 -1.29 -17.35 1.57
N LYS A 359 -0.14 -17.71 2.14
CA LYS A 359 0.27 -19.09 2.45
C LYS A 359 1.06 -19.07 3.76
N GLY A 360 1.00 -20.16 4.53
CA GLY A 360 1.74 -20.34 5.77
C GLY A 360 2.15 -21.80 5.98
N GLY A 361 2.85 -22.08 7.07
CA GLY A 361 3.12 -23.44 7.52
C GLY A 361 1.89 -24.07 8.19
N ASP A 362 1.97 -25.38 8.45
CA ASP A 362 0.82 -26.19 8.94
C ASP A 362 0.16 -25.69 10.23
N LYS A 363 0.87 -24.89 11.03
CA LYS A 363 0.40 -24.36 12.31
C LYS A 363 -0.04 -22.89 12.22
N GLU A 364 0.05 -22.27 11.06
CA GLU A 364 -0.24 -20.85 10.87
C GLU A 364 -1.67 -20.65 10.37
N VAL A 365 -2.57 -20.48 11.32
CA VAL A 365 -3.98 -20.22 11.06
C VAL A 365 -4.19 -18.89 10.35
N GLY A 366 -5.21 -18.83 9.50
CA GLY A 366 -5.61 -17.60 8.80
C GLY A 366 -4.86 -17.32 7.50
N THR A 367 -3.84 -18.10 7.15
CA THR A 367 -3.15 -17.93 5.87
C THR A 367 -3.96 -18.55 4.73
N SER A 368 -4.38 -17.72 3.76
CA SER A 368 -5.02 -18.16 2.52
C SER A 368 -5.03 -17.03 1.50
N VAL A 369 -5.18 -17.36 0.21
CA VAL A 369 -5.34 -16.36 -0.86
C VAL A 369 -6.58 -15.51 -0.62
N GLU A 370 -7.67 -16.11 -0.15
CA GLU A 370 -8.93 -15.42 0.13
C GLU A 370 -8.77 -14.40 1.26
N ASN A 371 -8.10 -14.76 2.35
CA ASN A 371 -7.88 -13.86 3.48
C ASN A 371 -6.88 -12.75 3.12
N ALA A 372 -5.81 -13.07 2.39
CA ALA A 372 -4.85 -12.08 1.93
C ALA A 372 -5.50 -11.06 0.96
N LYS A 373 -6.31 -11.55 0.02
CA LYS A 373 -7.11 -10.71 -0.87
C LYS A 373 -8.11 -9.86 -0.10
N ALA A 374 -8.83 -10.44 0.86
CA ALA A 374 -9.79 -9.72 1.67
C ALA A 374 -9.12 -8.61 2.48
N TYR A 375 -8.03 -8.91 3.18
CA TYR A 375 -7.31 -7.93 3.98
C TYR A 375 -6.76 -6.78 3.13
N ASN A 376 -5.89 -7.09 2.16
CA ASN A 376 -5.21 -6.08 1.36
C ASN A 376 -6.20 -5.31 0.48
N GLY A 377 -7.18 -5.99 -0.12
CA GLY A 377 -8.20 -5.35 -0.95
C GLY A 377 -9.12 -4.42 -0.16
N ASN A 378 -9.59 -4.86 1.03
CA ASN A 378 -10.45 -4.02 1.86
C ASN A 378 -9.68 -2.87 2.51
N LEU A 379 -8.41 -3.06 2.87
CA LEU A 379 -7.55 -1.98 3.33
C LEU A 379 -7.37 -0.91 2.23
N VAL A 380 -7.08 -1.32 1.00
CA VAL A 380 -6.99 -0.39 -0.14
C VAL A 380 -8.32 0.36 -0.35
N ALA A 381 -9.46 -0.33 -0.27
CA ALA A 381 -10.77 0.31 -0.37
C ALA A 381 -11.04 1.29 0.79
N HIS A 382 -10.66 0.93 2.01
CA HIS A 382 -10.76 1.80 3.19
C HIS A 382 -9.90 3.07 3.01
N LEU A 383 -8.64 2.94 2.56
CA LEU A 383 -7.77 4.08 2.29
C LEU A 383 -8.32 4.98 1.17
N ARG A 384 -8.95 4.43 0.14
CA ARG A 384 -9.59 5.22 -0.92
C ARG A 384 -10.85 5.95 -0.49
N SER A 385 -11.52 5.43 0.54
CA SER A 385 -12.73 6.08 1.06
C SER A 385 -12.43 7.43 1.71
N MET A 386 -11.16 7.72 2.06
CA MET A 386 -10.72 8.93 2.75
C MET A 386 -11.42 9.15 4.11
N VAL A 387 -12.09 8.13 4.65
CA VAL A 387 -12.80 8.23 5.94
C VAL A 387 -11.83 8.42 7.09
N GLY A 388 -10.59 7.92 6.96
CA GLY A 388 -9.59 7.89 8.02
C GLY A 388 -9.94 6.89 9.12
N THR A 389 -9.32 7.05 10.28
CA THR A 389 -9.68 6.26 11.47
C THR A 389 -10.68 7.05 12.33
N PRO A 390 -11.41 6.40 13.26
CA PRO A 390 -12.34 7.11 14.14
C PRO A 390 -11.74 8.29 14.93
N LEU A 391 -10.48 8.21 15.38
CA LEU A 391 -9.77 9.31 16.05
C LEU A 391 -9.01 10.24 15.10
N MET A 392 -8.89 9.89 13.82
CA MET A 392 -8.29 10.73 12.76
C MET A 392 -9.18 10.76 11.51
N PRO A 393 -10.41 11.30 11.60
CA PRO A 393 -11.37 11.23 10.50
C PRO A 393 -11.04 12.21 9.37
N GLY A 394 -11.51 11.87 8.16
CA GLY A 394 -11.50 12.78 7.00
C GLY A 394 -10.16 12.86 6.25
N LYS A 395 -9.19 12.01 6.59
CA LYS A 395 -7.91 11.90 5.90
C LYS A 395 -7.42 10.45 5.96
N SER A 396 -6.92 9.93 4.84
CA SER A 396 -6.28 8.61 4.82
C SER A 396 -4.94 8.61 5.52
N VAL A 397 -4.65 7.49 6.17
CA VAL A 397 -3.35 7.22 6.79
C VAL A 397 -2.40 6.72 5.70
N ASP A 398 -1.25 7.39 5.53
CA ASP A 398 -0.19 6.91 4.65
C ASP A 398 0.21 5.49 5.06
N THR A 399 0.02 4.52 4.15
CA THR A 399 0.09 3.09 4.48
C THR A 399 0.90 2.32 3.45
N TYR A 400 1.88 1.56 3.92
CA TYR A 400 2.77 0.75 3.10
C TYR A 400 2.39 -0.72 3.24
N LEU A 401 1.86 -1.30 2.16
CA LEU A 401 1.49 -2.71 2.09
C LEU A 401 2.75 -3.58 2.15
N PHE A 402 2.72 -4.64 2.96
CA PHE A 402 3.77 -5.64 3.07
C PHE A 402 3.31 -6.93 2.37
N ALA A 403 3.90 -7.34 1.23
CA ALA A 403 5.01 -6.71 0.51
C ALA A 403 4.87 -6.82 -1.03
N LEU A 404 5.79 -6.21 -1.78
CA LEU A 404 5.74 -6.19 -3.25
C LEU A 404 5.87 -7.58 -3.86
N TYR A 405 6.86 -8.36 -3.41
CA TYR A 405 7.14 -9.72 -3.86
C TYR A 405 7.21 -10.66 -2.65
N ASP A 406 7.10 -11.96 -2.92
CA ASP A 406 7.52 -12.96 -1.95
C ASP A 406 9.04 -12.92 -1.80
N GLU A 407 9.50 -13.04 -0.56
CA GLU A 407 10.92 -13.01 -0.21
C GLU A 407 11.34 -14.41 0.26
N ASP A 408 11.85 -15.25 -0.65
CA ASP A 408 12.05 -16.68 -0.43
C ASP A 408 13.14 -17.04 0.58
N LEU A 409 14.08 -16.12 0.83
CA LEU A 409 15.15 -16.29 1.82
C LEU A 409 14.77 -15.76 3.21
N LYS A 410 13.54 -15.24 3.42
CA LYS A 410 13.14 -14.77 4.75
C LYS A 410 13.16 -15.92 5.77
N PRO A 411 13.85 -15.75 6.91
CA PRO A 411 13.88 -16.74 7.97
C PRO A 411 12.54 -16.79 8.72
N GLY A 412 12.37 -17.77 9.60
CA GLY A 412 11.21 -17.85 10.49
C GLY A 412 10.01 -18.58 9.87
N ALA A 413 8.81 -18.18 10.27
CA ALA A 413 7.57 -18.90 9.99
C ALA A 413 7.30 -19.07 8.49
N GLY A 414 6.49 -20.08 8.14
CA GLY A 414 6.04 -20.39 6.76
C GLY A 414 5.57 -19.16 6.01
N SER A 415 4.77 -18.36 6.70
CA SER A 415 4.11 -17.17 6.17
C SER A 415 5.05 -16.04 5.73
N GLU A 416 6.24 -15.94 6.32
CA GLU A 416 7.20 -14.87 6.02
C GLU A 416 7.59 -14.81 4.54
N ARG A 417 7.47 -15.93 3.82
CA ARG A 417 7.82 -16.09 2.40
C ARG A 417 6.62 -15.99 1.45
N ALA A 418 5.48 -15.48 1.93
CA ALA A 418 4.20 -15.52 1.21
C ALA A 418 3.35 -14.24 1.40
N PHE A 419 4.00 -13.09 1.56
CA PHE A 419 3.34 -11.77 1.69
C PHE A 419 3.22 -11.00 0.36
N GLY A 420 3.82 -11.50 -0.73
CA GLY A 420 3.90 -10.82 -2.01
C GLY A 420 2.54 -10.54 -2.65
N LEU A 421 2.32 -9.28 -3.05
CA LEU A 421 1.15 -8.88 -3.85
C LEU A 421 1.36 -9.15 -5.35
N PHE A 422 2.62 -9.25 -5.78
CA PHE A 422 3.01 -9.59 -7.15
C PHE A 422 3.93 -10.80 -7.15
N LYS A 423 3.83 -11.59 -8.22
CA LYS A 423 4.75 -12.69 -8.50
C LYS A 423 6.03 -12.15 -9.15
N LEU A 424 7.07 -12.97 -9.22
CA LEU A 424 8.35 -12.62 -9.85
C LEU A 424 8.22 -12.39 -11.37
N ASP A 425 7.20 -12.95 -12.02
CA ASP A 425 6.87 -12.61 -13.42
C ASP A 425 6.12 -11.26 -13.57
N ARG A 426 5.90 -10.56 -12.45
CA ARG A 426 5.19 -9.28 -12.29
C ARG A 426 3.68 -9.35 -12.53
N THR A 427 3.11 -10.55 -12.61
CA THR A 427 1.67 -10.73 -12.54
C THR A 427 1.18 -10.57 -11.10
N ILE A 428 -0.09 -10.18 -10.92
CA ILE A 428 -0.69 -10.09 -9.59
C ILE A 428 -0.80 -11.47 -8.94
N ALA A 429 -0.48 -11.58 -7.65
CA ALA A 429 -0.73 -12.80 -6.89
C ALA A 429 -2.24 -12.99 -6.66
N TYR A 430 -2.91 -11.91 -6.32
CA TYR A 430 -4.36 -11.76 -6.20
C TYR A 430 -4.74 -10.29 -6.40
N ASP A 431 -5.99 -10.02 -6.77
CA ASP A 431 -6.44 -8.64 -7.00
C ASP A 431 -6.74 -7.92 -5.68
N ALA A 432 -5.82 -7.05 -5.27
CA ALA A 432 -5.96 -6.14 -4.13
C ALA A 432 -6.43 -4.73 -4.52
N GLY A 433 -6.92 -4.54 -5.77
CA GLY A 433 -7.42 -3.25 -6.25
C GLY A 433 -6.31 -2.25 -6.61
N LEU A 434 -5.07 -2.68 -6.81
CA LEU A 434 -3.93 -1.78 -7.09
C LEU A 434 -3.75 -1.43 -8.58
N THR A 435 -4.57 -1.99 -9.48
CA THR A 435 -4.47 -1.70 -10.91
C THR A 435 -5.02 -0.30 -11.22
N LYS A 436 -4.30 0.49 -12.02
CA LYS A 436 -4.82 1.76 -12.55
C LYS A 436 -5.88 1.44 -13.61
N SER A 437 -7.15 1.34 -13.22
CA SER A 437 -8.23 1.24 -14.22
C SER A 437 -8.21 2.51 -15.06
N SER A 438 -8.02 2.40 -16.38
CA SER A 438 -8.41 3.47 -17.29
C SER A 438 -9.94 3.56 -17.25
N GLN A 439 -10.48 4.39 -16.36
CA GLN A 439 -11.88 4.74 -16.42
C GLN A 439 -12.10 5.56 -17.68
N THR A 440 -12.61 4.92 -18.74
CA THR A 440 -13.28 5.65 -19.81
C THR A 440 -14.50 6.33 -19.17
N PRO A 441 -14.62 7.68 -19.22
CA PRO A 441 -15.82 8.34 -18.75
C PRO A 441 -16.96 7.93 -19.68
N THR A 442 -17.86 7.08 -19.21
CA THR A 442 -19.12 6.83 -19.91
C THR A 442 -20.03 8.03 -19.61
N PRO A 443 -20.64 8.65 -20.64
CA PRO A 443 -21.32 9.93 -20.50
C PRO A 443 -22.44 9.86 -19.48
N THR A 444 -22.52 10.91 -18.66
CA THR A 444 -23.68 11.21 -17.81
C THR A 444 -24.97 11.05 -18.64
N PRO A 445 -25.94 10.21 -18.23
CA PRO A 445 -27.25 10.22 -18.86
C PRO A 445 -27.89 11.58 -18.60
N THR A 446 -27.95 12.41 -19.63
CA THR A 446 -28.75 13.63 -19.68
C THR A 446 -30.16 13.31 -19.23
N THR A 447 -30.65 14.07 -18.26
CA THR A 447 -32.02 14.01 -17.74
C THR A 447 -33.02 14.08 -18.91
N PRO A 448 -33.90 13.08 -19.09
CA PRO A 448 -35.05 13.25 -19.96
C PRO A 448 -36.05 14.17 -19.26
N THR A 449 -36.22 15.36 -19.82
CA THR A 449 -37.34 16.27 -19.56
C THR A 449 -38.65 15.47 -19.57
N THR A 450 -39.34 15.42 -18.43
CA THR A 450 -40.69 14.86 -18.33
C THR A 450 -41.70 15.95 -18.74
N PRO A 451 -42.73 15.65 -19.57
CA PRO A 451 -43.79 16.59 -19.85
C PRO A 451 -44.73 16.73 -18.63
N THR A 452 -44.89 17.99 -18.23
CA THR A 452 -45.99 18.65 -17.51
C THR A 452 -47.28 17.84 -17.31
N THR A 453 -47.64 17.62 -16.05
CA THR A 453 -49.00 17.92 -15.53
C THR A 453 -48.93 18.30 -14.04
N THR A 454 -49.57 19.42 -13.70
CA THR A 454 -49.83 20.00 -12.36
C THR A 454 -51.37 20.17 -12.27
N PRO A 455 -52.02 20.55 -11.15
CA PRO A 455 -51.62 20.60 -9.73
C PRO A 455 -52.68 20.05 -8.74
N THR A 456 -52.27 19.68 -7.52
CA THR A 456 -52.98 20.13 -6.30
C THR A 456 -52.07 20.09 -5.07
N THR A 457 -51.86 21.26 -4.47
CA THR A 457 -51.28 21.56 -3.13
C THR A 457 -52.46 21.96 -2.20
N PRO A 458 -52.36 22.17 -0.85
CA PRO A 458 -51.20 22.36 0.05
C PRO A 458 -51.21 21.44 1.30
N THR A 459 -50.18 21.28 2.16
CA THR A 459 -49.64 22.27 3.12
C THR A 459 -48.38 21.72 3.83
N THR A 460 -47.34 22.55 4.01
CA THR A 460 -46.16 22.41 4.91
C THR A 460 -46.50 22.89 6.34
N PRO A 461 -45.61 22.92 7.38
CA PRO A 461 -44.27 22.33 7.59
C PRO A 461 -44.03 21.74 9.02
N THR A 462 -43.07 20.80 9.18
CA THR A 462 -42.09 20.78 10.31
C THR A 462 -41.06 19.64 10.16
N THR A 463 -39.78 19.97 10.16
CA THR A 463 -38.63 19.09 10.49
C THR A 463 -38.30 19.27 12.00
N PRO A 464 -37.36 18.53 12.65
CA PRO A 464 -36.69 17.24 12.32
C PRO A 464 -36.54 16.27 13.52
N THR A 465 -36.47 14.94 13.32
CA THR A 465 -35.63 14.00 14.12
C THR A 465 -35.55 12.57 13.50
N THR A 466 -34.36 11.96 13.61
CA THR A 466 -33.84 10.56 13.37
C THR A 466 -34.85 9.40 13.27
N PRO A 467 -34.63 8.24 12.59
CA PRO A 467 -33.36 7.52 12.27
C PRO A 467 -33.18 6.98 10.82
N ALA A 468 -31.95 6.62 10.44
CA ALA A 468 -31.60 6.08 9.12
C ALA A 468 -32.37 4.77 8.81
N GLY A 469 -33.32 4.86 7.87
CA GLY A 469 -34.32 3.84 7.59
C GLY A 469 -33.87 2.77 6.60
N LYS A 470 -34.36 1.55 6.83
CA LYS A 470 -34.32 0.38 5.93
C LYS A 470 -34.75 0.78 4.52
N THR A 471 -33.97 0.41 3.50
CA THR A 471 -34.35 0.62 2.10
C THR A 471 -35.60 -0.19 1.75
N LYS A 472 -36.61 0.45 1.15
CA LYS A 472 -37.79 -0.23 0.59
C LYS A 472 -37.47 -0.62 -0.85
N GLY A 473 -37.69 -1.88 -1.21
CA GLY A 473 -37.47 -2.39 -2.56
C GLY A 473 -37.29 -3.90 -2.61
N TRP A 474 -36.93 -4.41 -3.77
CA TRP A 474 -36.57 -5.80 -4.03
C TRP A 474 -35.14 -5.87 -4.55
N CYS A 475 -34.44 -6.95 -4.22
CA CYS A 475 -33.09 -7.17 -4.71
C CYS A 475 -33.10 -7.98 -6.01
N ILE A 476 -32.54 -7.44 -7.09
CA ILE A 476 -32.46 -8.12 -8.39
C ILE A 476 -31.02 -8.09 -8.94
N PRO A 477 -30.61 -9.05 -9.79
CA PRO A 477 -29.33 -9.00 -10.48
C PRO A 477 -29.26 -7.81 -11.44
N LYS A 478 -28.07 -7.21 -11.57
CA LYS A 478 -27.77 -6.22 -12.60
C LYS A 478 -27.81 -6.86 -13.99
N GLY A 479 -28.06 -6.05 -15.03
CA GLY A 479 -27.99 -6.51 -16.41
C GLY A 479 -26.56 -6.82 -16.86
N GLY A 480 -26.39 -7.79 -17.77
CA GLY A 480 -25.09 -8.12 -18.39
C GLY A 480 -24.19 -9.05 -17.58
N LEU A 481 -24.70 -9.68 -16.52
CA LEU A 481 -23.93 -10.67 -15.74
C LEU A 481 -23.73 -11.97 -16.52
N SER A 482 -22.57 -12.60 -16.33
CA SER A 482 -22.32 -13.95 -16.84
C SER A 482 -23.12 -15.01 -16.09
N ASP A 483 -23.42 -16.12 -16.76
CA ASP A 483 -24.10 -17.28 -16.15
C ASP A 483 -23.38 -17.78 -14.89
N ALA A 484 -22.04 -17.74 -14.88
CA ALA A 484 -21.25 -18.12 -13.71
C ALA A 484 -21.51 -17.20 -12.50
N GLN A 485 -21.64 -15.88 -12.72
CA GLN A 485 -21.96 -14.93 -11.66
C GLN A 485 -23.39 -15.11 -11.15
N LEU A 486 -24.35 -15.35 -12.06
CA LEU A 486 -25.73 -15.61 -11.70
C LEU A 486 -25.87 -16.91 -10.89
N GLN A 487 -25.18 -17.97 -11.29
CA GLN A 487 -25.14 -19.23 -10.54
C GLN A 487 -24.51 -19.05 -9.16
N THR A 488 -23.40 -18.32 -9.07
CA THR A 488 -22.75 -18.00 -7.79
C THR A 488 -23.71 -17.26 -6.84
N ASN A 489 -24.52 -16.34 -7.36
CA ASN A 489 -25.53 -15.62 -6.57
C ASN A 489 -26.65 -16.54 -6.08
N ILE A 490 -27.11 -17.47 -6.93
CA ILE A 490 -28.12 -18.47 -6.56
C ILE A 490 -27.57 -19.39 -5.46
N ASP A 491 -26.37 -19.94 -5.65
CA ASP A 491 -25.74 -20.85 -4.70
C ASP A 491 -25.50 -20.17 -3.36
N TYR A 492 -25.02 -18.92 -3.38
CA TYR A 492 -24.81 -18.14 -2.17
C TYR A 492 -26.13 -17.86 -1.44
N ALA A 493 -27.16 -17.36 -2.13
CA ALA A 493 -28.45 -17.05 -1.51
C ALA A 493 -29.14 -18.30 -0.97
N CYS A 494 -29.19 -19.39 -1.74
CA CYS A 494 -29.87 -20.62 -1.37
C CYS A 494 -29.08 -21.46 -0.36
N GLY A 495 -27.77 -21.26 -0.26
CA GLY A 495 -26.90 -21.90 0.73
C GLY A 495 -26.97 -21.27 2.13
N GLN A 496 -27.60 -20.11 2.30
CA GLN A 496 -27.72 -19.47 3.62
C GLN A 496 -28.72 -20.20 4.53
N PRO A 497 -28.44 -20.30 5.85
CA PRO A 497 -29.35 -20.94 6.80
C PRO A 497 -30.73 -20.29 6.80
N GLY A 498 -31.78 -21.10 6.61
CA GLY A 498 -33.17 -20.64 6.64
C GLY A 498 -33.72 -20.05 5.33
N MET A 499 -32.96 -20.09 4.22
CA MET A 499 -33.46 -19.68 2.90
C MET A 499 -34.19 -20.84 2.19
N ASN A 500 -35.44 -20.61 1.78
CA ASN A 500 -36.22 -21.59 1.01
C ASN A 500 -36.24 -21.24 -0.49
N CYS A 501 -35.30 -21.81 -1.24
CA CYS A 501 -35.25 -21.69 -2.70
C CYS A 501 -36.12 -22.73 -3.44
N GLY A 502 -37.01 -23.46 -2.77
CA GLY A 502 -37.97 -24.36 -3.43
C GLY A 502 -38.78 -23.73 -4.57
N PRO A 503 -39.21 -22.45 -4.50
CA PRO A 503 -39.99 -21.82 -5.58
C PRO A 503 -39.26 -21.68 -6.92
N ILE A 504 -37.92 -21.73 -6.95
CA ILE A 504 -37.12 -21.68 -8.20
C ILE A 504 -36.67 -23.07 -8.69
N GLN A 505 -37.13 -24.15 -8.05
CA GLN A 505 -36.85 -25.53 -8.48
C GLN A 505 -37.88 -26.00 -9.51
N PRO A 506 -37.63 -27.09 -10.28
CA PRO A 506 -38.62 -27.63 -11.22
C PRO A 506 -39.99 -27.86 -10.57
N ASN A 507 -41.06 -27.39 -11.21
CA ASN A 507 -42.44 -27.31 -10.70
C ASN A 507 -42.72 -26.23 -9.63
N GLY A 508 -41.74 -25.37 -9.31
CA GLY A 508 -41.89 -24.23 -8.42
C GLY A 508 -42.62 -23.05 -9.08
N ALA A 509 -43.30 -22.22 -8.27
CA ALA A 509 -44.10 -21.10 -8.75
C ALA A 509 -43.27 -19.99 -9.45
N CYS A 510 -41.96 -19.93 -9.18
CA CYS A 510 -40.98 -18.99 -9.72
C CYS A 510 -39.93 -19.67 -10.61
N PHE A 511 -40.20 -20.89 -11.07
CA PHE A 511 -39.29 -21.62 -11.96
C PHE A 511 -39.27 -21.03 -13.37
N GLU A 512 -40.42 -20.58 -13.87
CA GLU A 512 -40.55 -20.03 -15.22
C GLU A 512 -40.51 -18.50 -15.22
N PRO A 513 -39.71 -17.84 -16.07
CA PRO A 513 -38.90 -18.45 -17.13
C PRO A 513 -37.66 -19.14 -16.57
N ASN A 514 -37.37 -20.34 -17.09
CA ASN A 514 -36.21 -21.14 -16.68
C ASN A 514 -34.89 -20.55 -17.18
N THR A 515 -34.44 -19.47 -16.52
CA THR A 515 -33.17 -18.79 -16.77
C THR A 515 -32.47 -18.46 -15.46
N LEU A 516 -31.14 -18.50 -15.46
CA LEU A 516 -30.31 -18.17 -14.29
C LEU A 516 -30.59 -16.75 -13.77
N ALA A 517 -30.87 -15.80 -14.66
CA ALA A 517 -31.21 -14.44 -14.26
C ALA A 517 -32.52 -14.38 -13.44
N SER A 518 -33.52 -15.17 -13.81
CA SER A 518 -34.82 -15.20 -13.12
C SER A 518 -34.73 -15.91 -11.78
N HIS A 519 -34.00 -17.03 -11.74
CA HIS A 519 -33.75 -17.77 -10.50
C HIS A 519 -32.89 -16.96 -9.52
N ALA A 520 -31.84 -16.29 -10.02
CA ALA A 520 -31.01 -15.39 -9.24
C ALA A 520 -31.82 -14.22 -8.67
N ALA A 521 -32.68 -13.57 -9.48
CA ALA A 521 -33.55 -12.50 -9.00
C ALA A 521 -34.39 -12.93 -7.79
N PHE A 522 -35.01 -14.11 -7.85
CA PHE A 522 -35.82 -14.59 -6.73
C PHE A 522 -34.98 -14.93 -5.49
N ALA A 523 -33.88 -15.67 -5.66
CA ALA A 523 -33.00 -16.08 -4.56
C ALA A 523 -32.36 -14.87 -3.87
N MET A 524 -31.87 -13.91 -4.65
CA MET A 524 -31.25 -12.67 -4.16
C MET A 524 -32.24 -11.82 -3.38
N ASN A 525 -33.47 -11.68 -3.88
CA ASN A 525 -34.52 -10.98 -3.15
C ASN A 525 -34.93 -11.71 -1.87
N LEU A 526 -35.08 -13.03 -1.90
CA LEU A 526 -35.43 -13.82 -0.72
C LEU A 526 -34.44 -13.57 0.42
N LEU A 527 -33.13 -13.58 0.11
CA LEU A 527 -32.08 -13.28 1.08
C LEU A 527 -32.18 -11.84 1.60
N TYR A 528 -32.29 -10.87 0.68
CA TYR A 528 -32.38 -9.45 1.02
C TYR A 528 -33.54 -9.15 1.98
N GLN A 529 -34.71 -9.73 1.72
CA GLN A 529 -35.91 -9.53 2.54
C GLN A 529 -35.78 -10.21 3.90
N THR A 530 -35.25 -11.44 3.93
CA THR A 530 -35.15 -12.22 5.17
C THR A 530 -34.10 -11.63 6.12
N LEU A 531 -33.04 -11.02 5.60
CA LEU A 531 -31.98 -10.40 6.40
C LEU A 531 -32.24 -8.93 6.74
N GLY A 532 -33.46 -8.43 6.54
CA GLY A 532 -33.89 -7.12 7.05
C GLY A 532 -33.73 -5.92 6.11
N ARG A 533 -33.53 -6.16 4.80
CA ARG A 533 -33.51 -5.13 3.74
C ARG A 533 -32.46 -4.03 3.88
N ASN A 534 -31.29 -4.36 4.43
CA ASN A 534 -30.18 -3.43 4.41
C ASN A 534 -29.51 -3.42 3.03
N PRO A 535 -28.97 -2.28 2.56
CA PRO A 535 -28.33 -2.17 1.25
C PRO A 535 -27.28 -3.25 0.97
N TRP A 536 -26.49 -3.61 1.99
CA TRP A 536 -25.45 -4.64 1.88
C TRP A 536 -25.98 -6.07 1.70
N ASN A 537 -27.23 -6.35 2.10
CA ASN A 537 -27.86 -7.64 1.82
C ASN A 537 -28.27 -7.79 0.33
N CYS A 538 -28.15 -6.71 -0.45
CA CYS A 538 -28.37 -6.68 -1.90
C CYS A 538 -27.11 -6.19 -2.64
N ASP A 539 -25.94 -6.62 -2.19
CA ASP A 539 -24.68 -6.34 -2.88
C ASP A 539 -24.28 -7.49 -3.83
N PHE A 540 -24.23 -8.73 -3.32
CA PHE A 540 -23.81 -9.93 -4.06
C PHE A 540 -22.52 -9.72 -4.88
N SER A 541 -21.46 -9.22 -4.23
CA SER A 541 -20.21 -8.87 -4.92
C SER A 541 -20.45 -7.82 -6.01
N GLN A 542 -21.25 -6.81 -5.70
CA GLN A 542 -21.74 -5.76 -6.60
C GLN A 542 -22.51 -6.22 -7.83
N THR A 543 -22.96 -7.47 -7.89
CA THR A 543 -23.77 -7.98 -9.01
C THR A 543 -25.27 -7.76 -8.80
N ALA A 544 -25.69 -7.29 -7.64
CA ALA A 544 -27.08 -7.00 -7.33
C ALA A 544 -27.40 -5.51 -7.31
N MET A 545 -28.69 -5.17 -7.45
CA MET A 545 -29.21 -3.83 -7.26
C MET A 545 -30.61 -3.87 -6.63
N ILE A 546 -30.95 -2.82 -5.88
CA ILE A 546 -32.30 -2.65 -5.32
C ILE A 546 -33.18 -1.95 -6.36
N THR A 547 -34.34 -2.55 -6.64
CA THR A 547 -35.39 -1.97 -7.47
C THR A 547 -36.62 -1.60 -6.63
N SER A 548 -37.28 -0.51 -6.98
CA SER A 548 -38.59 -0.15 -6.42
C SER A 548 -39.77 -0.79 -7.16
N THR A 549 -39.51 -1.41 -8.31
CA THR A 549 -40.52 -2.12 -9.10
C THR A 549 -40.69 -3.54 -8.58
N ASN A 550 -41.92 -3.94 -8.24
CA ASN A 550 -42.21 -5.31 -7.81
C ASN A 550 -41.89 -6.29 -8.96
N PRO A 551 -40.91 -7.20 -8.78
CA PRO A 551 -40.53 -8.16 -9.80
C PRO A 551 -41.45 -9.40 -9.85
N SER A 552 -42.51 -9.45 -9.04
CA SER A 552 -43.48 -10.56 -9.06
C SER A 552 -44.24 -10.60 -10.39
N TYR A 553 -44.56 -11.81 -10.86
CA TYR A 553 -45.31 -12.02 -12.10
C TYR A 553 -46.13 -13.31 -12.03
N LYS A 554 -47.31 -13.33 -12.65
CA LYS A 554 -48.22 -14.49 -12.66
C LYS A 554 -48.42 -15.05 -11.24
N ASN A 555 -47.96 -16.29 -11.00
CA ASN A 555 -48.05 -16.98 -9.72
C ASN A 555 -46.73 -16.91 -8.92
N CYS A 556 -45.68 -16.30 -9.46
CA CYS A 556 -44.41 -16.09 -8.78
C CYS A 556 -44.46 -14.81 -7.94
N ASN A 557 -44.59 -14.96 -6.63
CA ASN A 557 -44.63 -13.85 -5.68
C ASN A 557 -43.28 -13.67 -5.00
N TYR A 558 -42.63 -12.53 -5.25
CA TYR A 558 -41.39 -12.16 -4.58
C TYR A 558 -41.67 -11.67 -3.16
N PRO A 559 -40.97 -12.20 -2.14
CA PRO A 559 -41.11 -11.71 -0.77
C PRO A 559 -40.88 -10.19 -0.70
N GLY A 560 -41.61 -9.49 0.18
CA GLY A 560 -41.41 -8.05 0.41
C GLY A 560 -42.50 -7.11 -0.09
N GLY A 561 -43.52 -7.59 -0.81
CA GLY A 561 -44.74 -6.80 -1.08
C GLY A 561 -45.87 -7.57 -1.77
N SER A 562 -47.10 -7.25 -1.34
CA SER A 562 -48.36 -7.67 -1.96
C SER A 562 -48.69 -6.78 -3.17
N THR A 563 -49.48 -7.32 -4.09
CA THR A 563 -50.03 -6.71 -5.33
C THR A 563 -50.47 -5.27 -5.22
#